data_AF-A0A9P8DWR0-F1
#
_entry.id   AF-A0A9P8DWR0-F1
#
_cell.length_a   1.000
_cell.length_b   1.000
_cell.length_c   1.000
_cell.angle_alpha   90.00
_cell.angle_beta   90.00
_cell.angle_gamma   90.00
#
_symmetry.space_group_name_H-M   'P 1'
#
loop_
_entity.id
_entity.type
_entity.pdbx_description
1 polymer ?
#
loop_
_entity_poly.entity_id
_entity_poly.type
_entity_poly.pdbx_seq_one_letter_code
_entity_poly.pdbx_strand_id
1 'polypeptide(L)'
;EAMPPQEQADLWMALRDRMKVDWTEMTLQEKKAAYWIAFGPHGPRAQTPPGEGKQVFWYTMGGLAVTAVIFFGIRAGARGTPHTMNKEYQEASDAYLKENNVEPITGISAEDYKGGFMVQSPPKAKE
;
A
#
# COMPACT_ATOMS: atom_id res chain seq x y z
N GLU A 1 -13.53 25.73 -14.04
CA GLU A 1 -14.21 24.60 -14.72
C GLU A 1 -15.74 24.69 -14.69
N ALA A 2 -16.36 25.31 -13.67
CA ALA A 2 -17.82 25.39 -13.56
C ALA A 2 -18.54 26.34 -14.55
N MET A 3 -17.79 27.12 -15.34
CA MET A 3 -18.35 27.98 -16.38
C MET A 3 -18.87 27.13 -17.54
N PRO A 4 -20.02 27.46 -18.16
CA PRO A 4 -20.51 26.74 -19.34
C PRO A 4 -19.47 26.71 -20.47
N PRO A 5 -19.38 25.62 -21.25
CA PRO A 5 -18.39 25.50 -22.34
C PRO A 5 -18.45 26.63 -23.36
N GLN A 6 -19.64 27.15 -23.64
CA GLN A 6 -19.84 28.28 -24.55
C GLN A 6 -19.19 29.56 -24.00
N GLU A 7 -19.43 29.89 -22.74
CA GLU A 7 -18.82 31.06 -22.09
C GLU A 7 -17.30 30.92 -21.97
N GLN A 8 -16.80 29.70 -21.75
CA GLN A 8 -15.35 29.43 -21.76
C GLN A 8 -14.74 29.70 -23.15
N ALA A 9 -15.42 29.27 -24.22
CA ALA A 9 -14.97 29.50 -25.59
C ALA A 9 -14.99 30.99 -25.95
N ASP A 10 -16.06 31.70 -25.61
CA ASP A 10 -16.19 33.13 -25.88
C ASP A 10 -15.13 33.94 -25.11
N LEU A 11 -14.89 33.61 -23.84
CA LEU A 11 -13.83 34.21 -23.02
C LEU A 11 -12.44 33.93 -23.61
N TRP A 12 -12.20 32.70 -24.06
CA TRP A 12 -10.93 32.33 -24.69
C TRP A 12 -10.69 33.11 -25.99
N MET A 13 -11.70 33.23 -26.85
CA MET A 13 -11.62 34.00 -28.09
C MET A 13 -11.33 35.48 -27.80
N ALA A 14 -12.02 36.09 -26.83
CA ALA A 14 -11.80 37.48 -26.44
C ALA A 14 -10.39 37.73 -25.89
N LEU A 15 -9.90 36.86 -24.99
CA LEU A 15 -8.53 36.97 -24.45
C LEU A 15 -7.47 36.71 -25.52
N ARG A 16 -7.70 35.77 -26.43
CA ARG A 16 -6.81 35.49 -27.56
C ARG A 16 -6.62 36.71 -28.44
N ASP A 17 -7.70 37.45 -28.71
CA ASP A 17 -7.62 38.65 -29.52
C ASP A 17 -6.90 39.80 -28.79
N ARG A 18 -7.10 39.97 -27.47
CA ARG A 18 -6.33 40.95 -26.68
C ARG A 18 -4.83 40.64 -26.60
N MET A 19 -4.46 39.37 -26.54
CA MET A 19 -3.04 38.95 -26.51
C MET A 19 -2.28 39.20 -27.81
N LYS A 20 -2.95 39.56 -28.91
CA LYS A 20 -2.31 39.95 -30.19
C LYS A 20 -1.78 41.39 -30.19
N VAL A 21 -2.22 42.22 -29.24
CA VAL A 21 -1.87 43.65 -29.12
C VAL A 21 -0.74 43.83 -28.09
N ASP A 22 -0.29 45.06 -27.83
CA ASP A 22 0.73 45.34 -26.81
C ASP A 22 0.29 44.84 -25.42
N TRP A 23 1.16 44.06 -24.79
CA TRP A 23 0.94 43.45 -23.48
C TRP A 23 1.07 44.44 -22.32
N THR A 24 1.62 45.63 -22.54
CA THR A 24 1.65 46.69 -21.53
C THR A 24 0.24 47.23 -21.25
N GLU A 25 -0.64 47.22 -22.25
CA GLU A 25 -2.03 47.69 -22.17
C GLU A 25 -3.00 46.67 -21.57
N MET A 26 -2.56 45.43 -21.36
CA MET A 26 -3.39 44.41 -20.71
C MET A 26 -3.47 44.66 -19.21
N THR A 27 -4.68 44.60 -18.69
CA THR A 27 -4.95 44.69 -17.25
C THR A 27 -4.33 43.48 -16.51
N LEU A 28 -4.05 43.66 -15.21
CA LEU A 28 -3.53 42.57 -14.39
C LEU A 28 -4.48 41.36 -14.33
N GLN A 29 -5.79 41.59 -14.43
CA GLN A 29 -6.79 40.52 -14.42
C GLN A 29 -6.74 39.69 -15.71
N GLU A 30 -6.63 40.34 -16.88
CA GLU A 30 -6.48 39.63 -18.16
C GLU A 30 -5.22 38.79 -18.20
N LYS A 31 -4.10 39.30 -17.66
CA LYS A 31 -2.83 38.55 -17.55
C LYS A 31 -2.98 37.31 -16.67
N LYS A 32 -3.63 37.45 -15.51
CA LYS A 32 -3.91 36.32 -14.61
C LYS A 32 -4.84 35.29 -15.25
N ALA A 33 -5.88 35.74 -15.94
CA ALA A 33 -6.82 34.88 -16.64
C ALA A 33 -6.14 34.11 -17.78
N ALA A 34 -5.35 34.79 -18.60
CA ALA A 34 -4.57 34.17 -19.67
C ALA A 34 -3.60 33.11 -19.12
N TYR A 35 -2.88 33.41 -18.03
CA TYR A 35 -2.00 32.44 -17.38
C TYR A 35 -2.75 31.24 -16.83
N TRP A 36 -3.89 31.45 -16.17
CA TRP A 36 -4.72 30.37 -15.65
C TRP A 36 -5.30 29.49 -16.77
N ILE A 37 -5.78 30.08 -17.87
CA ILE A 37 -6.30 29.31 -19.02
C ILE A 37 -5.18 28.50 -19.68
N ALA A 38 -3.99 29.08 -19.85
CA ALA A 38 -2.88 28.42 -20.52
C ALA A 38 -2.19 27.35 -19.66
N PHE A 39 -2.10 27.55 -18.34
CA PHE A 39 -1.25 26.74 -17.44
C PHE A 39 -1.91 26.30 -16.14
N GLY A 40 -3.19 26.59 -15.93
CA GLY A 40 -3.92 26.21 -14.72
C GLY A 40 -4.10 24.69 -14.57
N PRO A 41 -4.45 24.24 -13.35
CA PRO A 41 -4.69 22.83 -13.03
C PRO A 41 -6.09 22.40 -13.47
N HIS A 42 -6.35 22.44 -14.77
CA HIS A 42 -7.61 22.05 -15.40
C HIS A 42 -7.38 21.17 -16.63
N GLY A 43 -8.43 20.51 -17.11
CA GLY A 43 -8.36 19.67 -18.31
C GLY A 43 -7.26 18.60 -18.20
N PRO A 44 -6.30 18.51 -19.15
CA PRO A 44 -5.20 17.55 -19.08
C PRO A 44 -4.23 17.75 -17.89
N ARG A 45 -4.27 18.91 -17.21
CA ARG A 45 -3.44 19.22 -16.04
C ARG A 45 -4.23 19.19 -14.73
N ALA A 46 -5.46 18.68 -14.76
CA ALA A 46 -6.26 18.49 -13.56
C ALA A 46 -5.47 17.68 -12.53
N GLN A 47 -5.47 18.17 -11.28
CA GLN A 47 -4.85 17.47 -10.17
C GLN A 47 -5.84 16.48 -9.55
N THR A 48 -5.30 15.55 -8.75
CA THR A 48 -6.11 14.68 -7.90
C THR A 48 -7.11 15.50 -7.09
N PRO A 49 -8.42 15.17 -7.09
CA PRO A 49 -9.41 15.87 -6.31
C PRO A 49 -9.03 15.96 -4.82
N PRO A 50 -9.45 17.03 -4.12
CA PRO A 50 -9.19 17.16 -2.70
C PRO A 50 -9.73 15.95 -1.92
N GLY A 51 -8.86 15.31 -1.13
CA GLY A 51 -9.25 14.19 -0.25
C GLY A 51 -9.11 12.79 -0.87
N GLU A 52 -8.73 12.66 -2.14
CA GLU A 52 -8.55 11.37 -2.80
C GLU A 52 -7.55 10.46 -2.06
N GLY A 53 -6.42 11.00 -1.58
CA GLY A 53 -5.44 10.22 -0.82
C GLY A 53 -6.00 9.57 0.46
N LYS A 54 -6.91 10.26 1.15
CA LYS A 54 -7.60 9.72 2.33
C LYS A 54 -8.58 8.61 1.92
N GLN A 55 -9.28 8.78 0.80
CA GLN A 55 -10.20 7.77 0.26
C GLN A 55 -9.45 6.50 -0.15
N VAL A 56 -8.35 6.63 -0.89
CA VAL A 56 -7.50 5.50 -1.30
C VAL A 56 -6.97 4.75 -0.08
N PHE A 57 -6.48 5.48 0.94
CA PHE A 57 -6.02 4.87 2.19
C PHE A 57 -7.11 4.02 2.85
N TRP A 58 -8.30 4.58 3.07
CA TRP A 58 -9.39 3.86 3.75
C TRP A 58 -9.94 2.69 2.95
N TYR A 59 -10.01 2.79 1.62
CA TYR A 59 -10.40 1.66 0.78
C TYR A 59 -9.37 0.54 0.81
N THR A 60 -8.08 0.88 0.81
CA THR A 60 -7.01 -0.11 0.92
C THR A 60 -7.06 -0.82 2.27
N MET A 61 -7.21 -0.07 3.36
CA MET A 61 -7.35 -0.63 4.71
C MET A 61 -8.63 -1.47 4.85
N GLY A 62 -9.74 -1.02 4.25
CA GLY A 62 -10.99 -1.79 4.20
C GLY A 62 -10.81 -3.12 3.46
N GLY A 63 -10.10 -3.12 2.32
CA GLY A 63 -9.79 -4.35 1.57
C GLY A 63 -8.94 -5.33 2.37
N LEU A 64 -7.91 -4.84 3.08
CA LEU A 64 -7.10 -5.68 3.98
C LEU A 64 -7.93 -6.26 5.13
N ALA A 65 -8.80 -5.45 5.73
CA ALA A 65 -9.69 -5.91 6.81
C ALA A 65 -10.66 -7.01 6.33
N VAL A 66 -11.29 -6.81 5.17
CA VAL A 66 -12.17 -7.83 4.56
C VAL A 66 -11.40 -9.12 4.28
N THR A 67 -10.19 -9.01 3.73
CA THR A 67 -9.33 -10.18 3.45
C THR A 67 -8.97 -10.93 4.73
N ALA A 68 -8.61 -10.21 5.80
CA ALA A 68 -8.31 -10.81 7.09
C ALA A 68 -9.53 -11.53 7.68
N VAL A 69 -10.72 -10.92 7.64
CA VAL A 69 -11.96 -11.55 8.11
C VAL A 69 -12.25 -12.84 7.36
N ILE A 70 -12.11 -12.84 6.03
CA ILE A 70 -12.31 -14.04 5.21
C ILE A 70 -11.29 -15.12 5.59
N PHE A 71 -10.01 -14.77 5.66
CA PHE A 71 -8.94 -15.72 5.98
C PHE A 71 -9.14 -16.35 7.37
N PHE A 72 -9.33 -15.52 8.40
CA PHE A 72 -9.52 -16.03 9.76
C PHE A 72 -10.86 -16.75 9.93
N GLY A 73 -11.91 -16.33 9.23
CA GLY A 73 -13.20 -17.02 9.21
C GLY A 73 -13.08 -18.44 8.66
N ILE A 74 -12.38 -18.64 7.55
CA ILE A 74 -12.12 -19.97 6.99
C ILE A 74 -11.18 -20.76 7.92
N ARG A 75 -10.11 -20.13 8.41
CA ARG A 75 -9.10 -20.78 9.26
C ARG A 75 -9.65 -21.27 10.60
N ALA A 76 -10.66 -20.59 11.15
CA ALA A 76 -11.32 -20.98 12.40
C ALA A 76 -12.06 -22.32 12.29
N GLY A 77 -12.56 -22.67 11.10
CA GLY A 77 -13.20 -23.97 10.83
C GLY A 77 -12.23 -25.07 10.39
N ALA A 78 -10.93 -24.79 10.24
CA ALA A 78 -9.95 -25.77 9.81
C ALA A 78 -9.55 -26.72 10.96
N ARG A 79 -9.00 -27.89 10.60
CA ARG A 79 -8.48 -28.86 11.58
C ARG A 79 -7.42 -28.22 12.49
N GLY A 80 -7.32 -28.74 13.71
CA GLY A 80 -6.29 -28.35 14.67
C GLY A 80 -4.87 -28.62 14.16
N THR A 81 -3.88 -28.07 14.86
CA THR A 81 -2.46 -28.34 14.56
C THR A 81 -2.14 -29.83 14.76
N PRO A 82 -1.25 -30.41 13.94
CA PRO A 82 -0.85 -31.80 14.10
C PRO A 82 -0.06 -31.98 15.41
N HIS A 83 -0.04 -33.22 15.94
CA HIS A 83 0.65 -33.53 17.20
C HIS A 83 2.17 -33.27 17.18
N THR A 84 2.77 -33.11 16.00
CA THR A 84 4.20 -32.79 15.81
C THR A 84 4.48 -31.29 15.87
N MET A 85 3.45 -30.45 15.83
CA MET A 85 3.56 -28.99 15.88
C MET A 85 3.36 -28.48 17.31
N ASN A 86 4.19 -28.98 18.22
CA ASN A 86 4.36 -28.48 19.59
C ASN A 86 5.86 -28.44 19.94
N LYS A 87 6.18 -27.66 20.97
CA LYS A 87 7.55 -27.45 21.42
C LYS A 87 8.24 -28.75 21.82
N GLU A 88 7.55 -29.63 22.55
CA GLU A 88 8.13 -30.84 23.13
C GLU A 88 8.55 -31.85 22.05
N TYR A 89 7.72 -32.04 21.02
CA TYR A 89 8.04 -32.89 19.87
C TYR A 89 9.19 -32.30 19.04
N GLN A 90 9.22 -30.98 18.88
CA GLN A 90 10.27 -30.29 18.13
C GLN A 90 11.62 -30.34 18.88
N GLU A 91 11.63 -30.20 20.20
CA GLU A 91 12.83 -30.36 21.02
C GLU A 91 13.36 -31.80 20.98
N ALA A 92 12.47 -32.80 21.00
CA ALA A 92 12.86 -34.20 20.82
C ALA A 92 13.44 -34.45 19.41
N SER A 93 12.87 -33.82 18.39
CA SER A 93 13.38 -33.87 17.02
C SER A 93 14.77 -33.23 16.93
N ASP A 94 14.97 -32.08 17.57
CA ASP A 94 16.27 -31.42 17.66
C ASP A 94 17.32 -32.31 18.35
N ALA A 95 16.97 -32.95 19.46
CA ALA A 95 17.88 -33.87 20.15
C ALA A 95 18.29 -35.05 19.24
N TYR A 96 17.34 -35.63 18.51
CA TYR A 96 17.59 -36.70 17.55
C TYR A 96 18.49 -36.25 16.39
N LEU A 97 18.24 -35.07 15.81
CA LEU A 97 19.06 -34.52 14.72
C LEU A 97 20.50 -34.27 15.19
N LYS A 98 20.66 -33.78 16.42
CA LYS A 98 21.98 -33.56 17.02
C LYS A 98 22.72 -34.87 17.26
N GLU A 99 22.03 -35.89 17.76
CA GLU A 99 22.58 -37.24 17.96
C GLU A 99 23.09 -37.83 16.64
N ASN A 100 22.38 -37.59 15.53
CA ASN A 100 22.74 -38.08 14.20
C ASN A 100 23.71 -37.16 13.44
N ASN A 101 24.28 -36.14 14.10
CA ASN A 101 25.22 -35.19 13.52
C ASN A 101 24.73 -34.49 12.24
N VAL A 102 23.44 -34.13 12.21
CA VAL A 102 22.82 -33.46 11.05
C VAL A 102 23.24 -31.99 11.02
N GLU A 103 23.61 -31.49 9.83
CA GLU A 103 24.09 -30.11 9.62
C GLU A 103 25.24 -29.68 10.55
N PRO A 104 26.41 -30.36 10.51
CA PRO A 104 27.52 -30.10 11.43
C PRO A 104 28.34 -28.83 11.13
N ILE A 105 28.14 -28.20 9.96
CA ILE A 105 28.94 -27.03 9.54
C ILE A 105 28.23 -25.72 9.93
N THR A 106 26.91 -25.63 9.73
CA THR A 106 26.16 -24.38 9.93
C THR A 106 24.85 -24.55 10.71
N GLY A 107 24.46 -25.77 11.04
CA GLY A 107 23.16 -26.07 11.64
C GLY A 107 23.27 -26.70 13.01
N ILE A 108 22.26 -27.50 13.35
CA ILE A 108 22.00 -27.95 14.71
C ILE A 108 23.17 -28.68 15.41
N SER A 109 24.03 -29.34 14.64
CA SER A 109 25.21 -30.05 15.17
C SER A 109 26.51 -29.24 15.12
N ALA A 110 26.50 -28.01 14.59
CA ALA A 110 27.69 -27.16 14.61
C ALA A 110 28.04 -26.70 16.04
N GLU A 111 29.34 -26.59 16.34
CA GLU A 111 29.85 -26.29 17.69
C GLU A 111 29.37 -24.93 18.22
N ASP A 112 29.15 -23.97 17.32
CA ASP A 112 28.74 -22.61 17.60
C ASP A 112 27.23 -22.37 17.46
N TYR A 113 26.45 -23.39 17.07
CA TYR A 113 25.01 -23.24 16.88
C TYR A 113 24.28 -23.00 18.20
N LYS A 114 23.56 -21.87 18.26
CA LYS A 114 22.75 -21.45 19.41
C LYS A 114 21.32 -21.20 18.97
N GLY A 115 20.40 -22.04 19.41
CA GLY A 115 18.97 -21.89 19.14
C GLY A 115 18.22 -23.21 19.17
N GLY A 116 16.89 -23.13 19.04
CA GLY A 116 16.07 -24.28 18.64
C GLY A 116 16.01 -24.32 17.13
N PHE A 117 16.36 -25.46 16.53
CA PHE A 117 16.44 -25.61 15.08
C PHE A 117 15.05 -25.89 14.50
N MET A 118 14.35 -26.87 15.04
CA MET A 118 12.96 -27.19 14.66
C MET A 118 11.92 -26.45 15.50
N VAL A 119 12.32 -25.85 16.63
CA VAL A 119 11.40 -25.23 17.60
C VAL A 119 10.81 -23.93 17.06
N GLN A 120 9.54 -23.99 16.67
CA GLN A 120 8.74 -22.87 16.15
C GLN A 120 7.34 -22.81 16.77
N SER A 121 6.92 -23.88 17.44
CA SER A 121 5.56 -24.01 17.98
C SER A 121 5.50 -23.71 19.48
N PRO A 122 4.35 -23.25 20.00
CA PRO A 122 4.15 -23.10 21.44
C PRO A 122 4.17 -24.48 22.15
N PRO A 123 4.30 -24.48 23.49
CA PRO A 123 4.15 -25.70 24.29
C PRO A 123 2.82 -26.40 24.02
N LYS A 124 2.80 -27.74 24.14
CA LYS A 124 1.57 -28.51 24.01
C LYS A 124 0.53 -27.98 25.01
N ALA A 125 -0.69 -27.70 24.51
CA ALA A 125 -1.79 -27.33 25.37
C ALA A 125 -2.04 -28.45 26.40
N LYS A 126 -2.22 -28.08 27.67
CA LYS A 126 -2.63 -29.04 28.70
C LYS A 126 -4.06 -29.48 28.40
N GLU A 127 -4.27 -30.80 28.34
CA GLU A 127 -5.59 -31.43 28.18
C GLU A 127 -6.50 -31.10 29.36
#